data_AF-A0A6L8E696-F1
#
_entry.id   AF-A0A6L8E696-F1
#
_cell.length_a   1.000
_cell.length_b   1.000
_cell.length_c   1.000
_cell.angle_alpha   90.00
_cell.angle_beta   90.00
_cell.angle_gamma   90.00
#
_symmetry.space_group_name_H-M   'P 1'
#
loop_
_entity.id
_entity.type
_entity.pdbx_description
1 polymer ?
#
loop_
_entity_poly.entity_id
_entity_poly.type
_entity_poly.pdbx_seq_one_letter_code
_entity_poly.pdbx_strand_id
1 'polypeptide(L)'
;MGSLRRRPGDDDDEPPRHLRRRRQRERRRPRGDGSRTPPPRGRRHPRLPVRGRARAARVVRLRSGPRPGGGCDPVSEKRDFFGLERGEVLGPYRARLDAADARAYLDATAASETPGSPESWLPPLQLGALLLGTLIDAIEIPPGLLHTGQSFEFLRPVAPGTSLTAELTVAQIAERRGLRLGTVDLELRDAEGACAVGRASVLAPLPAASGGPA
;
A
#
# COMPACT_ATOMS: atom_id res chain seq x y z
N MET A 1 64.49 9.42 -12.02
CA MET A 1 63.96 9.47 -10.65
C MET A 1 63.16 10.77 -10.55
N GLY A 2 61.85 10.85 -10.31
CA GLY A 2 60.83 9.86 -9.99
C GLY A 2 59.47 10.33 -10.53
N SER A 3 58.59 9.36 -10.64
CA SER A 3 57.33 9.31 -11.40
C SER A 3 56.18 10.10 -10.75
N LEU A 4 55.45 10.88 -11.55
CA LEU A 4 54.16 11.50 -11.20
C LEU A 4 53.06 10.44 -11.17
N ARG A 5 52.58 10.14 -9.96
CA ARG A 5 51.48 9.20 -9.70
C ARG A 5 50.13 9.79 -10.11
N ARG A 6 49.39 9.05 -10.93
CA ARG A 6 47.96 9.25 -11.23
C ARG A 6 47.12 9.03 -9.96
N ARG A 7 46.01 9.78 -9.82
CA ARG A 7 44.93 9.46 -8.87
C ARG A 7 43.82 8.65 -9.56
N PRO A 8 43.21 7.66 -8.87
CA PRO A 8 42.17 6.77 -9.40
C PRO A 8 40.75 7.22 -9.01
N GLY A 9 39.74 6.77 -9.78
CA GLY A 9 38.35 6.66 -9.31
C GLY A 9 37.32 7.55 -10.00
N ASP A 10 37.17 7.43 -11.32
CA ASP A 10 35.86 7.54 -11.99
C ASP A 10 35.28 6.12 -11.97
N ASP A 11 34.38 5.82 -11.03
CA ASP A 11 33.62 4.58 -11.01
C ASP A 11 32.17 4.89 -11.40
N ASP A 12 31.92 4.63 -12.68
CA ASP A 12 30.71 4.13 -13.31
C ASP A 12 29.45 4.00 -12.42
N ASP A 13 28.53 4.94 -12.64
CA ASP A 13 27.12 4.86 -12.28
C ASP A 13 26.40 3.85 -13.21
N GLU A 14 26.82 2.58 -13.16
CA GLU A 14 26.19 1.48 -13.93
C GLU A 14 25.03 0.88 -13.13
N PRO A 15 23.76 1.03 -13.57
CA PRO A 15 22.63 0.49 -12.83
C PRO A 15 22.62 -1.04 -12.85
N PRO A 16 22.11 -1.68 -11.77
CA PRO A 16 22.25 -3.11 -11.56
C PRO A 16 21.54 -3.96 -12.63
N ARG A 17 22.21 -5.05 -13.04
CA ARG A 17 21.90 -5.92 -14.21
C ARG A 17 20.48 -6.50 -14.24
N HIS A 18 19.72 -6.48 -13.14
CA HIS A 18 18.34 -6.97 -13.10
C HIS A 18 17.33 -5.99 -13.72
N LEU A 19 17.66 -4.69 -13.80
CA LEU A 19 16.81 -3.67 -14.46
C LEU A 19 16.86 -3.72 -16.00
N ARG A 20 17.92 -4.27 -16.60
CA ARG A 20 18.04 -4.39 -18.07
C ARG A 20 17.13 -5.45 -18.69
N ARG A 21 16.67 -6.44 -17.92
CA ARG A 21 15.88 -7.57 -18.45
C ARG A 21 14.38 -7.30 -18.57
N ARG A 22 13.83 -6.26 -17.92
CA ARG A 22 12.40 -5.92 -18.04
C ARG A 22 12.05 -5.06 -19.25
N ARG A 23 12.98 -4.22 -19.76
CA ARG A 23 12.70 -3.33 -20.91
C ARG A 23 12.83 -3.98 -22.30
N GLN A 24 13.38 -5.19 -22.42
CA GLN A 24 13.48 -5.91 -23.70
C GLN A 24 12.33 -6.88 -24.00
N ARG A 25 11.46 -7.20 -23.03
CA ARG A 25 10.34 -8.15 -23.23
C ARG A 25 9.04 -7.52 -23.74
N GLU A 26 8.93 -6.19 -23.79
CA GLU A 26 7.70 -5.50 -24.25
C GLU A 26 7.67 -5.17 -25.76
N ARG A 27 8.74 -5.45 -26.53
CA ARG A 27 8.84 -5.08 -27.97
C ARG A 27 8.58 -6.20 -28.98
N ARG A 28 8.01 -7.34 -28.56
CA ARG A 28 7.63 -8.42 -29.49
C ARG A 28 6.22 -8.93 -29.18
N ARG A 29 5.21 -8.15 -29.59
CA ARG A 29 3.88 -8.70 -29.88
C ARG A 29 3.71 -8.75 -31.40
N PRO A 30 3.48 -9.92 -32.01
CA PRO A 30 3.12 -10.00 -33.42
C PRO A 30 1.74 -9.39 -33.64
N ARG A 31 1.61 -8.59 -34.70
CA ARG A 31 0.32 -8.11 -35.23
C ARG A 31 -0.45 -9.32 -35.76
N GLY A 32 -1.46 -9.75 -35.00
CA GLY A 32 -2.39 -10.79 -35.42
C GLY A 32 -3.32 -10.27 -36.52
N ASP A 33 -3.36 -11.04 -37.59
CA ASP A 33 -4.13 -10.87 -38.81
C ASP A 33 -5.65 -10.89 -38.53
N GLY A 34 -6.37 -10.02 -39.25
CA GLY A 34 -7.78 -9.78 -39.08
C GLY A 34 -8.60 -10.84 -39.81
N SER A 35 -9.26 -11.71 -39.05
CA SER A 35 -10.45 -12.43 -39.51
C SER A 35 -11.66 -11.99 -38.68
N ARG A 36 -12.51 -11.17 -39.29
CA ARG A 36 -13.79 -10.73 -38.74
C ARG A 36 -14.80 -11.86 -38.85
N THR A 37 -15.11 -12.51 -37.75
CA THR A 37 -16.30 -13.39 -37.65
C THR A 37 -17.50 -12.55 -37.19
N PRO A 38 -18.65 -12.58 -37.87
CA PRO A 38 -19.83 -11.85 -37.42
C PRO A 38 -20.41 -12.46 -36.13
N PRO A 39 -20.95 -11.64 -35.21
CA PRO A 39 -21.51 -12.14 -33.96
C PRO A 39 -22.84 -12.89 -34.18
N PRO A 40 -23.12 -13.95 -33.39
CA PRO A 40 -24.39 -14.65 -33.45
C PRO A 40 -25.54 -13.79 -32.91
N ARG A 41 -26.68 -13.87 -33.60
CA ARG A 41 -27.93 -13.16 -33.28
C ARG A 41 -28.46 -13.57 -31.90
N GLY A 42 -28.81 -12.56 -31.10
CA GLY A 42 -29.15 -12.68 -29.69
C GLY A 42 -30.38 -13.56 -29.39
N ARG A 43 -30.22 -14.44 -28.41
CA ARG A 43 -31.33 -15.04 -27.67
C ARG A 43 -31.69 -14.13 -26.50
N ARG A 44 -32.93 -13.66 -26.47
CA ARG A 44 -33.49 -12.87 -25.36
C ARG A 44 -33.70 -13.79 -24.16
N HIS A 45 -32.98 -13.55 -23.07
CA HIS A 45 -33.26 -14.17 -21.78
C HIS A 45 -34.46 -13.48 -21.09
N PRO A 46 -35.31 -14.24 -20.38
CA PRO A 46 -36.42 -13.67 -19.61
C PRO A 46 -35.89 -12.90 -18.39
N ARG A 47 -36.44 -11.69 -18.19
CA ARG A 47 -36.13 -10.81 -17.05
C ARG A 47 -36.70 -11.42 -15.76
N LEU A 48 -35.85 -11.68 -14.77
CA LEU A 48 -36.27 -11.99 -13.41
C LEU A 48 -36.67 -10.72 -12.65
N PRO A 49 -37.68 -10.78 -11.76
CA PRO A 49 -38.15 -9.62 -11.01
C PRO A 49 -37.16 -9.24 -9.89
N VAL A 50 -36.68 -8.00 -9.93
CA VAL A 50 -35.91 -7.39 -8.84
C VAL A 50 -36.87 -6.93 -7.75
N ARG A 51 -37.07 -7.77 -6.72
CA ARG A 51 -37.72 -7.33 -5.47
C ARG A 51 -36.66 -6.73 -4.55
N GLY A 52 -36.79 -5.42 -4.33
CA GLY A 52 -35.97 -4.68 -3.40
C GLY A 52 -36.21 -5.05 -1.95
N ARG A 53 -35.17 -4.85 -1.14
CA ARG A 53 -35.22 -4.49 0.28
C ARG A 53 -33.87 -3.86 0.62
N ALA A 54 -33.80 -2.53 0.55
CA ALA A 54 -32.71 -1.77 1.11
C ALA A 54 -32.73 -1.97 2.64
N ARG A 55 -31.79 -2.76 3.17
CA ARG A 55 -31.50 -2.73 4.60
C ARG A 55 -30.64 -1.50 4.85
N ALA A 56 -31.13 -0.60 5.70
CA ALA A 56 -30.34 0.52 6.19
C ALA A 56 -29.04 -0.02 6.81
N ALA A 57 -27.90 0.26 6.17
CA ALA A 57 -26.60 -0.03 6.71
C ALA A 57 -26.44 0.80 7.98
N ARG A 58 -26.53 0.12 9.12
CA ARG A 58 -26.25 0.70 10.43
C ARG A 58 -24.77 1.10 10.40
N VAL A 59 -24.49 2.41 10.44
CA VAL A 59 -23.14 2.94 10.58
C VAL A 59 -22.60 2.44 11.92
N VAL A 60 -21.84 1.35 11.88
CA VAL A 60 -21.08 0.86 13.02
C VAL A 60 -19.92 1.84 13.18
N ARG A 61 -20.04 2.76 14.15
CA ARG A 61 -18.88 3.51 14.63
C ARG A 61 -17.87 2.51 15.16
N LEU A 62 -16.78 2.30 14.44
CA LEU A 62 -15.60 1.60 14.94
C LEU A 62 -15.11 2.39 16.16
N ARG A 63 -15.41 1.87 17.36
CA ARG A 63 -14.82 2.37 18.60
C ARG A 63 -13.32 2.07 18.54
N SER A 64 -12.52 3.11 18.51
CA SER A 64 -11.07 3.12 18.77
C SER A 64 -10.83 2.89 20.27
N GLY A 65 -11.18 1.70 20.75
CA GLY A 65 -10.73 1.18 22.05
C GLY A 65 -9.73 0.05 21.83
N PRO A 66 -8.72 -0.12 22.71
CA PRO A 66 -7.78 -1.22 22.60
C PRO A 66 -8.56 -2.55 22.65
N ARG A 67 -8.51 -3.32 21.57
CA ARG A 67 -9.07 -4.67 21.54
C ARG A 67 -8.05 -5.62 22.15
N PRO A 68 -8.44 -6.45 23.12
CA PRO A 68 -7.61 -7.58 23.54
C PRO A 68 -7.67 -8.62 22.42
N GLY A 69 -6.60 -8.75 21.63
CA GLY A 69 -6.43 -9.92 20.75
C GLY A 69 -5.72 -9.70 19.41
N GLY A 70 -5.68 -8.49 18.87
CA GLY A 70 -5.18 -8.31 17.51
C GLY A 70 -5.06 -6.86 17.10
N GLY A 71 -3.84 -6.43 16.82
CA GLY A 71 -3.54 -5.04 16.52
C GLY A 71 -2.06 -4.80 16.26
N CYS A 72 -1.78 -3.66 15.64
CA CYS A 72 -0.44 -3.10 15.65
C CYS A 72 -0.21 -2.46 17.02
N ASP A 73 1.01 -2.54 17.56
CA ASP A 73 1.41 -1.76 18.72
C ASP A 73 1.11 -0.28 18.44
N PRO A 74 0.56 0.47 19.41
CA PRO A 74 0.23 1.87 19.19
C PRO A 74 1.48 2.64 18.78
N VAL A 75 1.35 3.46 17.74
CA VAL A 75 2.41 4.37 17.34
C VAL A 75 2.57 5.43 18.42
N SER A 76 3.71 5.44 19.11
CA SER A 76 3.93 6.30 20.28
C SER A 76 3.86 7.80 19.95
N GLU A 77 4.25 8.20 18.74
CA GLU A 77 4.21 9.59 18.27
C GLU A 77 3.95 9.63 16.77
N LYS A 78 2.98 10.47 16.36
CA LYS A 78 2.73 10.73 14.94
C LYS A 78 3.77 11.71 14.40
N ARG A 79 4.18 11.54 13.15
CA ARG A 79 5.04 12.47 12.42
C ARG A 79 4.22 13.50 11.67
N ASP A 80 4.61 14.77 11.74
CA ASP A 80 4.06 15.80 10.88
C ASP A 80 4.39 15.49 9.41
N PHE A 81 3.36 15.43 8.55
CA PHE A 81 3.51 15.20 7.12
C PHE A 81 4.42 16.23 6.44
N PHE A 82 4.40 17.49 6.86
CA PHE A 82 5.24 18.53 6.27
C PHE A 82 6.69 18.47 6.75
N GLY A 83 6.95 17.83 7.89
CA GLY A 83 8.29 17.56 8.42
C GLY A 83 8.98 16.31 7.86
N LEU A 84 8.25 15.43 7.16
CA LEU A 84 8.82 14.17 6.63
C LEU A 84 9.91 14.42 5.59
N GLU A 85 11.02 13.68 5.70
CA GLU A 85 12.13 13.77 4.77
C GLU A 85 12.26 12.52 3.89
N ARG A 86 12.76 12.68 2.65
CA ARG A 86 13.03 11.53 1.79
C ARG A 86 14.07 10.62 2.43
N GLY A 87 13.77 9.33 2.51
CA GLY A 87 14.60 8.30 3.13
C GLY A 87 14.32 8.11 4.61
N GLU A 88 13.48 8.94 5.23
CA GLU A 88 13.04 8.73 6.61
C GLU A 88 12.28 7.40 6.74
N VAL A 89 12.59 6.65 7.79
CA VAL A 89 11.95 5.39 8.13
C VAL A 89 11.07 5.60 9.36
N LEU A 90 9.81 5.19 9.25
CA LEU A 90 8.83 5.20 10.33
C LEU A 90 8.62 3.76 10.80
N GLY A 91 8.84 3.53 12.10
CA GLY A 91 8.77 2.21 12.73
C GLY A 91 10.13 1.74 13.26
N PRO A 92 10.29 0.43 13.51
CA PRO A 92 9.38 -0.66 13.17
C PRO A 92 8.11 -0.70 14.03
N TYR A 93 6.98 -1.11 13.45
CA TYR A 93 5.72 -1.33 14.16
C TYR A 93 5.38 -2.82 14.19
N ARG A 94 5.17 -3.38 15.37
CA ARG A 94 4.88 -4.81 15.51
C ARG A 94 3.37 -5.02 15.48
N ALA A 95 2.94 -6.10 14.87
CA ALA A 95 1.56 -6.51 14.85
C ALA A 95 1.43 -8.02 15.00
N ARG A 96 0.28 -8.45 15.49
CA ARG A 96 -0.14 -9.85 15.43
C ARG A 96 -1.61 -9.87 15.07
N LEU A 97 -1.94 -10.63 14.03
CA LEU A 97 -3.31 -10.84 13.59
C LEU A 97 -3.67 -12.30 13.76
N ASP A 98 -4.78 -12.59 14.42
CA ASP A 98 -5.27 -13.95 14.62
C ASP A 98 -6.46 -14.30 13.70
N ALA A 99 -7.02 -15.50 13.88
CA ALA A 99 -8.14 -15.96 13.07
C ALA A 99 -9.43 -15.16 13.34
N ALA A 100 -9.59 -14.62 14.56
CA ALA A 100 -10.71 -13.75 14.89
C ALA A 100 -10.60 -12.40 14.19
N ASP A 101 -9.39 -11.85 14.06
CA ASP A 101 -9.14 -10.65 13.25
C ASP A 101 -9.46 -10.90 11.78
N ALA A 102 -8.99 -12.01 11.21
CA ALA A 102 -9.28 -12.41 9.84
C ALA A 102 -10.79 -12.51 9.61
N ARG A 103 -11.52 -13.14 10.54
CA ARG A 103 -12.97 -13.23 10.46
C ARG A 103 -13.64 -11.87 10.54
N ALA A 104 -13.23 -11.03 11.49
CA ALA A 104 -13.75 -9.68 11.64
C ALA A 104 -13.51 -8.83 10.39
N TYR A 105 -12.37 -8.99 9.73
CA TYR A 105 -12.07 -8.32 8.46
C TYR A 105 -13.00 -8.78 7.33
N LEU A 106 -13.21 -10.09 7.18
CA LEU A 106 -14.10 -10.63 6.15
C LEU A 106 -15.55 -10.20 6.37
N ASP A 107 -16.02 -10.23 7.61
CA ASP A 107 -17.36 -9.77 7.98
C ASP A 107 -17.52 -8.26 7.69
N ALA A 108 -16.50 -7.44 8.01
CA ALA A 108 -16.52 -5.99 7.76
C ALA A 108 -16.48 -5.62 6.28
N THR A 109 -15.82 -6.44 5.46
CA THR A 109 -15.67 -6.19 4.00
C THR A 109 -16.74 -6.89 3.17
N ALA A 110 -17.66 -7.65 3.81
CA ALA A 110 -18.61 -8.53 3.15
C ALA A 110 -17.94 -9.49 2.14
N ALA A 111 -16.67 -9.82 2.37
CA ALA A 111 -15.92 -10.74 1.54
C ALA A 111 -16.33 -12.17 1.93
N SER A 112 -17.08 -12.83 1.06
CA SER A 112 -17.60 -14.17 1.32
C SER A 112 -16.59 -15.27 1.03
N GLU A 113 -15.58 -15.02 0.19
CA GLU A 113 -14.68 -16.06 -0.33
C GLU A 113 -13.26 -15.53 -0.50
N THR A 114 -12.38 -15.89 0.44
CA THR A 114 -10.93 -15.88 0.20
C THR A 114 -10.54 -17.33 -0.15
N PRO A 115 -9.67 -17.60 -1.14
CA PRO A 115 -9.15 -18.94 -1.34
C PRO A 115 -8.42 -19.41 -0.08
N GLY A 116 -8.98 -20.42 0.60
CA GLY A 116 -8.48 -20.92 1.89
C GLY A 116 -9.39 -20.52 3.06
N SER A 117 -9.31 -21.28 4.15
CA SER A 117 -10.09 -20.96 5.35
C SER A 117 -9.36 -19.86 6.15
N PRO A 118 -10.08 -18.91 6.80
CA PRO A 118 -9.47 -17.84 7.61
C PRO A 118 -8.67 -18.38 8.82
N GLU A 119 -8.83 -19.66 9.13
CA GLU A 119 -8.05 -20.40 10.11
C GLU A 119 -6.66 -20.81 9.58
N SER A 120 -6.48 -20.84 8.25
CA SER A 120 -5.22 -21.23 7.59
C SER A 120 -4.38 -20.02 7.20
N TRP A 121 -4.99 -18.98 6.64
CA TRP A 121 -4.29 -17.81 6.11
C TRP A 121 -5.06 -16.52 6.35
N LEU A 122 -4.32 -15.44 6.66
CA LEU A 122 -4.85 -14.08 6.71
C LEU A 122 -5.22 -13.62 5.29
N PRO A 123 -6.39 -12.99 5.09
CA PRO A 123 -6.74 -12.36 3.83
C PRO A 123 -5.65 -11.37 3.36
N PRO A 124 -5.15 -11.46 2.12
CA PRO A 124 -4.07 -10.57 1.65
C PRO A 124 -4.43 -9.09 1.82
N LEU A 125 -5.65 -8.70 1.47
CA LEU A 125 -6.10 -7.31 1.64
C LEU A 125 -6.20 -6.86 3.11
N GLN A 126 -6.30 -7.79 4.07
CA GLN A 126 -6.18 -7.46 5.49
C GLN A 126 -4.76 -7.01 5.82
N LEU A 127 -3.72 -7.64 5.24
CA LEU A 127 -2.32 -7.22 5.41
C LEU A 127 -2.09 -5.83 4.79
N GLY A 128 -2.68 -5.55 3.63
CA GLY A 128 -2.65 -4.22 3.03
C GLY A 128 -3.38 -3.17 3.88
N ALA A 129 -4.52 -3.53 4.46
CA ALA A 129 -5.25 -2.67 5.39
C ALA A 129 -4.45 -2.41 6.67
N LEU A 130 -3.75 -3.41 7.20
CA LEU A 130 -2.83 -3.25 8.33
C LEU A 130 -1.73 -2.23 7.99
N LEU A 131 -1.02 -2.41 6.86
CA LEU A 131 0.03 -1.47 6.45
C LEU A 131 -0.47 -0.04 6.29
N LEU A 132 -1.63 0.15 5.64
CA LEU A 132 -2.21 1.48 5.46
C LEU A 132 -2.70 2.08 6.79
N GLY A 133 -3.27 1.24 7.67
CA GLY A 133 -3.64 1.64 9.03
C GLY A 133 -2.42 2.11 9.83
N THR A 134 -1.32 1.34 9.80
CA THR A 134 -0.06 1.71 10.42
C THR A 134 0.47 3.05 9.87
N LEU A 135 0.36 3.29 8.56
CA LEU A 135 0.75 4.58 7.97
C LEU A 135 -0.12 5.75 8.48
N ILE A 136 -1.44 5.57 8.54
CA ILE A 136 -2.38 6.56 9.06
C ILE A 136 -2.13 6.83 10.55
N ASP A 137 -1.70 5.82 11.29
CA ASP A 137 -1.35 5.95 12.70
C ASP A 137 0.04 6.54 12.91
N ALA A 138 0.94 6.43 11.94
CA ALA A 138 2.29 6.98 12.01
C ALA A 138 2.41 8.45 11.59
N ILE A 139 1.46 8.97 10.83
CA ILE A 139 1.53 10.33 10.25
C ILE A 139 0.33 11.17 10.71
N GLU A 140 0.58 12.42 11.06
CA GLU A 140 -0.46 13.44 11.24
C GLU A 140 -1.06 13.79 9.89
N ILE A 141 -2.36 13.59 9.71
CA ILE A 141 -3.04 13.85 8.45
C ILE A 141 -3.41 15.35 8.40
N PRO A 142 -2.72 16.17 7.58
CA PRO A 142 -3.05 17.59 7.50
C PRO A 142 -4.41 17.81 6.82
N PRO A 143 -5.05 18.96 7.08
CA PRO A 143 -6.28 19.34 6.39
C PRO A 143 -6.04 19.44 4.88
N GLY A 144 -7.00 18.95 4.09
CA GLY A 144 -6.90 18.97 2.64
C GLY A 144 -5.96 17.93 2.05
N LEU A 145 -5.45 16.97 2.84
CA LEU A 145 -4.72 15.83 2.30
C LEU A 145 -5.62 15.02 1.35
N LEU A 146 -5.09 14.74 0.17
CA LEU A 146 -5.71 13.91 -0.86
C LEU A 146 -4.88 12.66 -1.09
N HIS A 147 -5.55 11.50 -1.06
CA HIS A 147 -4.97 10.25 -1.51
C HIS A 147 -4.89 10.23 -3.04
N THR A 148 -3.71 9.91 -3.59
CA THR A 148 -3.48 9.95 -5.05
C THR A 148 -3.21 8.58 -5.66
N GLY A 149 -2.81 7.60 -4.86
CA GLY A 149 -2.66 6.23 -5.33
C GLY A 149 -2.15 5.29 -4.25
N GLN A 150 -2.49 4.02 -4.42
CA GLN A 150 -1.96 2.91 -3.63
C GLN A 150 -1.72 1.69 -4.52
N SER A 151 -0.70 0.92 -4.19
CA SER A 151 -0.46 -0.40 -4.78
C SER A 151 0.07 -1.34 -3.72
N PHE A 152 -0.32 -2.62 -3.79
CA PHE A 152 0.18 -3.68 -2.93
C PHE A 152 0.57 -4.89 -3.76
N GLU A 153 1.63 -5.57 -3.33
CA GLU A 153 2.02 -6.89 -3.81
C GLU A 153 2.12 -7.84 -2.61
N PHE A 154 1.38 -8.93 -2.65
CA PHE A 154 1.35 -9.94 -1.60
C PHE A 154 2.24 -11.10 -2.04
N LEU A 155 3.38 -11.24 -1.37
CA LEU A 155 4.47 -12.10 -1.81
C LEU A 155 4.25 -13.56 -1.42
N ARG A 156 3.61 -13.79 -0.28
CA ARG A 156 3.27 -15.12 0.23
C ARG A 156 2.11 -15.10 1.21
N PRO A 157 1.42 -16.25 1.42
CA PRO A 157 0.42 -16.40 2.46
C PRO A 157 1.02 -16.22 3.86
N VAL A 158 0.24 -15.65 4.79
CA VAL A 158 0.63 -15.44 6.20
C VAL A 158 -0.38 -16.15 7.09
N ALA A 159 0.08 -17.04 7.97
CA ALA A 159 -0.81 -17.75 8.88
C ALA A 159 -1.29 -16.85 10.03
N PRO A 160 -2.50 -17.06 10.56
CA PRO A 160 -2.95 -16.40 11.78
C PRO A 160 -1.99 -16.64 12.97
N GLY A 161 -1.85 -15.64 13.83
CA GLY A 161 -0.96 -15.68 14.99
C GLY A 161 0.52 -15.44 14.66
N THR A 162 0.88 -15.23 13.40
CA THR A 162 2.23 -14.84 12.98
C THR A 162 2.58 -13.44 13.53
N SER A 163 3.78 -13.31 14.09
CA SER A 163 4.34 -12.01 14.47
C SER A 163 4.81 -11.26 13.24
N LEU A 164 4.25 -10.07 13.03
CA LEU A 164 4.51 -9.22 11.86
C LEU A 164 5.22 -7.94 12.29
N THR A 165 6.05 -7.40 11.42
CA THR A 165 6.72 -6.11 11.57
C THR A 165 6.46 -5.27 10.33
N ALA A 166 5.82 -4.13 10.50
CA ALA A 166 5.63 -3.12 9.48
C ALA A 166 6.74 -2.08 9.55
N GLU A 167 7.31 -1.74 8.39
CA GLU A 167 8.26 -0.65 8.21
C GLU A 167 7.75 0.23 7.07
N LEU A 168 7.82 1.55 7.27
CA LEU A 168 7.36 2.53 6.29
C LEU A 168 8.54 3.45 5.95
N THR A 169 8.79 3.67 4.66
CA THR A 169 9.93 4.47 4.21
C THR A 169 9.44 5.58 3.30
N VAL A 170 9.78 6.84 3.61
CA VAL A 170 9.43 8.00 2.79
C VAL A 170 10.25 7.96 1.50
N ALA A 171 9.72 7.32 0.46
CA ALA A 171 10.40 7.09 -0.80
C ALA A 171 10.63 8.38 -1.60
N GLN A 172 9.67 9.31 -1.53
CA GLN A 172 9.72 10.56 -2.26
C GLN A 172 8.99 11.68 -1.51
N ILE A 173 9.60 12.87 -1.51
CA ILE A 173 8.99 14.15 -1.19
C ILE A 173 9.20 15.08 -2.38
N ALA A 174 8.16 15.79 -2.79
CA ALA A 174 8.25 16.82 -3.81
C ALA A 174 7.29 17.97 -3.51
N GLU A 175 7.71 19.20 -3.81
CA GLU A 175 6.84 20.37 -3.71
C GLU A 175 6.64 21.01 -5.08
N ARG A 176 5.39 21.31 -5.43
CA ARG A 176 5.06 21.92 -6.71
C ARG A 176 3.76 22.71 -6.62
N ARG A 177 3.80 23.98 -7.03
CA ARG A 177 2.62 24.87 -7.12
C ARG A 177 1.81 24.95 -5.82
N GLY A 178 2.50 25.09 -4.69
CA GLY A 178 1.85 25.18 -3.38
C GLY A 178 1.31 23.86 -2.84
N LEU A 179 1.67 22.72 -3.45
CA LEU A 179 1.34 21.38 -2.97
C LEU A 179 2.60 20.64 -2.54
N ARG A 180 2.53 19.90 -1.44
CA ARG A 180 3.52 18.89 -1.05
C ARG A 180 2.98 17.51 -1.40
N LEU A 181 3.77 16.75 -2.15
CA LEU A 181 3.50 15.37 -2.55
C LEU A 181 4.43 14.45 -1.75
N GLY A 182 3.86 13.43 -1.14
CA GLY A 182 4.59 12.39 -0.42
C GLY A 182 4.28 11.02 -1.00
N THR A 183 5.31 10.20 -1.16
CA THR A 183 5.17 8.78 -1.45
C THR A 183 5.90 7.99 -0.39
N VAL A 184 5.21 7.00 0.19
CA VAL A 184 5.73 6.13 1.23
C VAL A 184 5.69 4.69 0.73
N ASP A 185 6.84 4.03 0.79
CA ASP A 185 6.97 2.59 0.59
C ASP A 185 6.60 1.89 1.89
N LEU A 186 5.84 0.80 1.78
CA LEU A 186 5.27 0.06 2.90
C LEU A 186 5.80 -1.36 2.81
N GLU A 187 6.30 -1.91 3.90
CA GLU A 187 6.73 -3.29 3.93
C GLU A 187 6.25 -4.00 5.19
N LEU A 188 5.72 -5.21 5.02
CA LEU A 188 5.33 -6.10 6.11
C LEU A 188 6.21 -7.35 6.06
N ARG A 189 6.89 -7.64 7.17
CA ARG A 189 7.82 -8.78 7.31
C ARG A 189 7.39 -9.68 8.47
N ASP A 190 7.66 -10.97 8.35
CA ASP A 190 7.75 -11.87 9.51
C ASP A 190 9.17 -12.50 9.57
N ALA A 191 9.35 -13.58 10.34
CA ALA A 191 10.62 -14.28 10.48
C ALA A 191 11.21 -14.85 9.17
N GLU A 192 10.37 -15.14 8.17
CA GLU A 192 10.76 -15.62 6.84
C GLU A 192 11.10 -14.48 5.87
N GLY A 193 10.88 -13.23 6.28
CA GLY A 193 11.12 -12.02 5.47
C GLY A 193 9.84 -11.35 4.98
N ALA A 194 9.93 -10.61 3.88
CA ALA A 194 8.82 -9.84 3.34
C ALA A 194 7.62 -10.74 2.97
N CYS A 195 6.43 -10.41 3.45
CA CYS A 195 5.18 -11.07 3.08
C CYS A 195 4.26 -10.17 2.26
N ALA A 196 4.35 -8.85 2.44
CA ALA A 196 3.65 -7.87 1.62
C ALA A 196 4.51 -6.62 1.46
N VAL A 197 4.48 -6.04 0.27
CA VAL A 197 5.05 -4.73 -0.01
C VAL A 197 3.97 -3.84 -0.60
N GLY A 198 4.10 -2.54 -0.41
CA GLY A 198 3.15 -1.58 -0.91
C GLY A 198 3.76 -0.21 -1.11
N ARG A 199 2.96 0.66 -1.71
CA ARG A 199 3.28 2.06 -1.89
C ARG A 199 2.01 2.86 -1.75
N ALA A 200 2.05 3.96 -1.01
CA ALA A 200 0.98 4.92 -0.90
C ALA A 200 1.49 6.31 -1.26
N SER A 201 0.71 7.04 -2.05
CA SER A 201 0.99 8.41 -2.46
C SER A 201 -0.12 9.35 -2.02
N VAL A 202 0.27 10.50 -1.50
CA VAL A 202 -0.62 11.54 -1.00
C VAL A 202 -0.13 12.91 -1.46
N LEU A 203 -1.02 13.89 -1.48
CA LEU A 203 -0.67 15.28 -1.65
C LEU A 203 -1.45 16.13 -0.67
N ALA A 204 -0.87 17.23 -0.21
CA ALA A 204 -1.55 18.22 0.62
C ALA A 204 -1.15 19.63 0.20
N PRO A 205 -2.05 20.62 0.33
CA PRO A 205 -1.67 22.03 0.22
C PRO A 205 -0.60 22.38 1.25
N LEU A 206 0.42 23.14 0.85
CA LEU A 206 1.35 23.72 1.80
C LEU A 206 0.59 24.66 2.76
N PRO A 207 0.96 24.70 4.04
CA PRO A 207 0.42 25.69 4.96
C PRO A 207 0.64 27.08 4.36
N ALA A 208 -0.37 27.96 4.46
CA ALA A 208 -0.16 29.35 4.13
C ALA A 208 1.01 29.86 4.97
N ALA A 209 2.03 30.46 4.33
CA ALA A 209 3.05 31.17 5.06
C ALA A 209 2.32 32.15 5.96
N SER A 210 2.41 31.96 7.28
CA SER A 210 1.77 32.82 8.26
C SER A 210 2.22 34.25 7.97
N GLY A 211 1.32 35.02 7.37
CA GLY A 211 1.58 36.40 6.99
C GLY A 211 1.98 37.18 8.23
N GLY A 212 3.19 37.76 8.20
CA GLY A 212 3.57 38.79 9.14
C GLY A 212 2.58 39.96 9.06
N PRO A 213 2.37 40.70 10.16
CA PRO A 213 1.40 41.78 10.20
C PRO A 213 1.74 42.86 9.16
N ALA A 214 0.68 43.34 8.50
CA ALA A 214 0.69 44.55 7.67
C ALA A 214 0.86 45.81 8.54
#